data_AF-A0A5C7PN89-F1
#
_entry.id   AF-A0A5C7PN89-F1
#
_cell.length_a   1.000
_cell.length_b   1.000
_cell.length_c   1.000
_cell.angle_alpha   90.00
_cell.angle_beta   90.00
_cell.angle_gamma   90.00
#
_symmetry.space_group_name_H-M   'P 1'
#
loop_
_entity.id
_entity.type
_entity.pdbx_description
1 polymer ?
#
loop_
_entity_poly.entity_id
_entity_poly.type
_entity_poly.pdbx_seq_one_letter_code
_entity_poly.pdbx_strand_id
1 'polypeptide(L)'
;MRGYIRNTKQELEALGFAWSAEHSDFGKDAYIHPYEPDTPLKLWHQASQQACLAVVRRAYEIVGMANQGPKLPTTIKERAQQQRANEQLARLRRETESQRRVNNVLQLEGEELRRQELITVSKNLMGAKKPRCF
;
A
#
# COMPACT_ATOMS: atom_id res chain seq x y z
N MET A 1 10.47 -1.44 6.77
CA MET A 1 9.58 -2.53 7.21
C MET A 1 8.82 -3.07 6.00
N ARG A 2 8.72 -4.39 5.81
CA ARG A 2 8.04 -4.97 4.65
C ARG A 2 6.53 -4.78 4.77
N GLY A 3 5.84 -4.44 3.67
CA GLY A 3 4.43 -4.03 3.68
C GLY A 3 3.48 -5.06 4.30
N TYR A 4 3.72 -6.35 4.07
CA TYR A 4 2.90 -7.42 4.63
C TYR A 4 3.00 -7.55 6.16
N ILE A 5 4.14 -7.19 6.78
CA ILE A 5 4.28 -7.19 8.24
C ILE A 5 3.47 -6.04 8.83
N ARG A 6 3.52 -4.86 8.20
CA ARG A 6 2.69 -3.72 8.58
C ARG A 6 1.20 -4.05 8.50
N ASN A 7 0.76 -4.66 7.41
CA ASN A 7 -0.64 -5.08 7.25
C ASN A 7 -1.06 -6.08 8.33
N THR A 8 -0.18 -7.03 8.67
CA THR A 8 -0.46 -8.01 9.73
C THR A 8 -0.65 -7.35 11.08
N LYS A 9 0.17 -6.35 11.42
CA LYS A 9 -0.01 -5.57 12.66
C LYS A 9 -1.36 -4.85 12.69
N GLN A 10 -1.72 -4.20 11.58
CA GLN A 10 -3.01 -3.51 11.46
C GLN A 10 -4.20 -4.47 11.58
N GLU A 11 -4.11 -5.67 11.01
CA GLU A 11 -5.13 -6.71 11.15
C GLU A 11 -5.24 -7.23 12.59
N LEU A 12 -4.12 -7.46 13.28
CA LEU A 12 -4.11 -7.86 14.69
C LEU A 12 -4.76 -6.79 15.58
N GLU A 13 -4.42 -5.52 15.38
CA GLU A 13 -5.02 -4.39 16.09
C GLU A 13 -6.53 -4.30 15.80
N ALA A 14 -6.96 -4.49 14.55
CA ALA A 14 -8.37 -4.50 14.16
C ALA A 14 -9.16 -5.66 14.78
N LEU A 15 -8.50 -6.79 15.03
CA LEU A 15 -9.07 -7.95 15.71
C LEU A 15 -9.07 -7.80 17.24
N GLY A 16 -8.60 -6.68 17.79
CA GLY A 16 -8.61 -6.41 19.23
C GLY A 16 -7.39 -6.96 19.98
N PHE A 17 -6.33 -7.37 19.27
CA PHE A 17 -5.09 -7.75 19.91
C PHE A 17 -4.28 -6.52 20.32
N ALA A 18 -3.83 -6.49 21.56
CA ALA A 18 -2.96 -5.46 22.10
C ALA A 18 -1.49 -5.91 22.07
N TRP A 19 -0.58 -5.00 21.75
CA TRP A 19 0.85 -5.26 21.85
C TRP A 19 1.25 -5.42 23.33
N SER A 20 2.06 -6.45 23.62
CA SER A 20 2.60 -6.71 24.95
C SER A 20 4.12 -6.62 24.94
N ALA A 21 4.65 -5.61 25.64
CA ALA A 21 6.08 -5.43 25.83
C ALA A 21 6.71 -6.63 26.57
N GLU A 22 5.99 -7.18 27.56
CA GLU A 22 6.47 -8.25 28.44
C GLU A 22 6.76 -9.56 27.69
N HIS A 23 6.00 -9.82 26.63
CA HIS A 23 6.13 -11.03 25.81
C HIS A 23 6.91 -10.78 24.51
N SER A 24 7.28 -9.52 24.25
CA SER A 24 8.07 -9.12 23.08
C SER A 24 9.56 -9.23 23.38
N ASP A 25 10.32 -9.82 22.46
CA ASP A 25 11.78 -9.93 22.59
C ASP A 25 12.47 -9.25 21.40
N PHE A 26 13.80 -9.17 21.45
CA PHE A 26 14.59 -8.70 20.32
C PHE A 26 14.29 -9.50 19.04
N GLY A 27 13.66 -8.84 18.06
CA GLY A 27 13.32 -9.41 16.76
C GLY A 27 11.91 -10.01 16.63
N LYS A 28 11.07 -9.97 17.68
CA LYS A 28 9.67 -10.41 17.60
C LYS A 28 8.75 -9.54 18.46
N ASP A 29 7.61 -9.18 17.89
CA ASP A 29 6.55 -8.46 18.59
C ASP A 29 5.48 -9.45 19.03
N ALA A 30 5.03 -9.34 20.29
CA ALA A 30 3.96 -10.17 20.83
C ALA A 30 2.65 -9.40 20.96
N TYR A 31 1.55 -10.06 20.62
CA TYR A 31 0.20 -9.53 20.62
C TYR A 31 -0.71 -10.45 21.43
N ILE A 32 -1.50 -9.88 22.35
CA ILE A 32 -2.36 -10.60 23.29
C ILE A 32 -3.81 -10.20 23.06
N HIS A 33 -4.73 -11.17 23.12
CA HIS A 33 -6.16 -10.93 23.04
C HIS A 33 -6.83 -11.13 24.42
N PRO A 34 -7.83 -10.33 24.81
CA PRO A 34 -8.54 -10.50 26.08
C PRO A 34 -9.18 -11.89 26.29
N TYR A 35 -9.58 -12.57 25.22
CA TYR A 35 -10.16 -13.93 25.28
C TYR A 35 -9.15 -15.04 25.52
N GLU A 36 -7.87 -14.86 25.14
CA GLU A 36 -6.79 -15.82 25.39
C GLU A 36 -5.53 -15.06 25.83
N PRO A 37 -5.48 -14.62 27.11
CA PRO A 37 -4.32 -13.88 27.62
C PRO A 37 -3.05 -14.75 27.72
N ASP A 38 -3.22 -16.06 27.92
CA ASP A 38 -2.12 -17.01 28.12
C ASP A 38 -1.41 -17.41 26.80
N THR A 39 -2.01 -17.07 25.65
CA THR A 39 -1.54 -17.51 24.33
C THR A 39 -1.10 -16.33 23.44
N PRO A 40 0.05 -15.67 23.74
CA PRO A 40 0.50 -14.52 22.96
C PRO A 40 0.88 -14.91 21.51
N LEU A 41 0.34 -14.17 20.54
CA LEU A 41 0.72 -14.30 19.14
C LEU A 41 2.03 -13.57 18.87
N LYS A 42 3.01 -14.29 18.36
CA LYS A 42 4.36 -13.76 18.08
C LYS A 42 4.54 -13.49 16.59
N LEU A 43 4.89 -12.24 16.26
CA LEU A 43 5.19 -11.77 14.91
C LEU A 43 6.67 -11.41 14.80
N TRP A 44 7.42 -12.16 13.99
CA TRP A 44 8.84 -11.91 13.76
C TRP A 44 9.07 -10.70 12.84
N HIS A 45 10.06 -9.86 13.15
CA HIS A 45 10.42 -8.69 12.35
C HIS A 45 10.89 -9.05 10.94
N GLN A 46 11.42 -10.26 10.76
CA GLN A 46 11.83 -10.82 9.47
C GLN A 46 10.89 -11.92 8.95
N ALA A 47 9.65 -11.97 9.42
CA ALA A 47 8.67 -12.97 8.98
C ALA A 47 8.52 -12.99 7.45
N SER A 48 8.27 -14.17 6.90
CA SER A 48 7.82 -14.32 5.52
C SER A 48 6.34 -13.92 5.41
N GLN A 49 5.86 -13.64 4.20
CA GLN A 49 4.43 -13.36 3.96
C GLN A 49 3.54 -14.52 4.42
N GLN A 50 3.98 -15.76 4.25
CA GLN A 50 3.24 -16.94 4.70
C GLN A 50 3.17 -17.05 6.23
N ALA A 51 4.28 -16.76 6.92
CA ALA A 51 4.30 -16.71 8.38
C ALA A 51 3.34 -15.63 8.91
N CYS A 52 3.30 -14.48 8.25
CA CYS A 52 2.35 -13.41 8.57
C CYS A 52 0.89 -13.86 8.42
N LEU A 53 0.55 -14.49 7.29
CA LEU A 53 -0.80 -15.03 7.07
C LEU A 53 -1.18 -16.12 8.09
N ALA A 54 -0.23 -16.92 8.54
CA ALA A 54 -0.47 -17.92 9.57
C ALA A 54 -0.79 -17.28 10.93
N VAL A 55 -0.08 -16.20 11.30
CA VAL A 55 -0.37 -15.43 12.52
C VAL A 55 -1.77 -14.81 12.45
N VAL A 56 -2.11 -14.19 11.31
CA VAL A 56 -3.46 -13.63 11.09
C VAL A 56 -4.53 -14.71 11.20
N ARG A 57 -4.35 -15.85 10.53
CA ARG A 57 -5.31 -16.95 10.61
C ARG A 57 -5.51 -17.42 12.05
N ARG A 58 -4.43 -17.55 12.82
CA ARG A 58 -4.52 -17.90 14.25
C ARG A 58 -5.26 -16.82 15.04
N ALA A 59 -5.07 -15.55 14.72
CA ALA A 59 -5.82 -14.45 15.34
C ALA A 59 -7.33 -14.58 15.06
N TYR A 60 -7.73 -14.87 13.82
CA TYR A 60 -9.13 -15.15 13.48
C TYR A 60 -9.68 -16.38 14.22
N GLU A 61 -8.88 -17.42 14.44
CA GLU A 61 -9.29 -18.59 15.23
C GLU A 61 -9.58 -18.21 16.69
N ILE A 62 -8.72 -17.39 17.32
CA ILE A 62 -8.89 -16.93 18.71
C ILE A 62 -10.13 -16.05 18.87
N VAL A 63 -10.45 -15.22 17.88
CA VAL A 63 -11.67 -14.38 17.87
C VAL A 63 -12.93 -15.19 17.50
N GLY A 64 -12.80 -16.50 17.23
CA GLY A 64 -13.94 -17.36 16.85
C GLY A 64 -14.43 -17.17 15.41
N MET A 65 -13.64 -16.50 14.57
CA MET A 65 -13.89 -16.22 13.17
C MET A 65 -13.04 -17.09 12.23
N ALA A 66 -12.79 -18.35 12.61
CA ALA A 66 -11.88 -19.27 11.91
C ALA A 66 -12.18 -19.43 10.40
N ASN A 67 -13.44 -19.23 9.98
CA ASN A 67 -13.88 -19.31 8.58
C ASN A 67 -13.69 -18.01 7.77
N GLN A 68 -13.39 -16.88 8.41
CA GLN A 68 -13.20 -15.57 7.75
C GLN A 68 -11.74 -15.16 7.57
N GLY A 69 -10.80 -15.90 8.15
CA GLY A 69 -9.37 -15.65 8.00
C GLY A 69 -8.83 -15.97 6.59
N PRO A 70 -7.66 -15.41 6.22
CA PRO A 70 -7.05 -15.69 4.92
C PRO A 70 -6.74 -17.19 4.77
N LYS A 71 -7.23 -17.80 3.67
CA LYS A 71 -6.92 -19.19 3.34
C LYS A 71 -5.46 -19.31 2.93
N LEU A 72 -4.69 -20.02 3.75
CA LEU A 72 -3.34 -20.45 3.38
C LEU A 72 -3.44 -21.48 2.24
N PRO A 73 -2.68 -21.32 1.14
CA PRO A 73 -2.63 -22.34 0.10
C PRO A 73 -2.05 -23.63 0.70
N THR A 74 -2.84 -24.70 0.71
CA THR A 74 -2.44 -25.98 1.31
C THR A 74 -1.69 -26.84 0.31
N THR A 75 -1.87 -26.59 -0.99
CA THR A 75 -1.26 -27.39 -2.07
C THR A 75 -0.24 -26.60 -2.90
N ILE A 76 0.70 -27.33 -3.53
CA ILE A 76 1.70 -26.76 -4.45
C ILE A 76 1.03 -26.03 -5.64
N LYS A 77 -0.07 -26.60 -6.14
CA LYS A 77 -0.84 -26.02 -7.27
C LYS A 77 -1.46 -24.68 -6.90
N GLU A 78 -2.08 -24.57 -5.73
CA GLU A 78 -2.65 -23.31 -5.24
C GLU A 78 -1.58 -22.25 -5.02
N ARG A 79 -0.41 -22.64 -4.48
CA ARG A 79 0.72 -21.71 -4.32
C ARG A 79 1.21 -21.17 -5.66
N ALA A 80 1.32 -22.01 -6.67
CA ALA A 80 1.71 -21.59 -8.02
C ALA A 80 0.65 -20.68 -8.66
N GLN A 81 -0.63 -20.94 -8.46
CA GLN A 81 -1.72 -20.07 -8.94
C GLN A 81 -1.68 -18.70 -8.25
N GLN A 82 -1.48 -18.64 -6.93
CA GLN A 82 -1.32 -17.37 -6.22
C GLN A 82 -0.10 -16.59 -6.69
N GLN A 83 1.03 -17.26 -6.96
CA GLN A 83 2.21 -16.59 -7.52
C GLN A 83 1.89 -15.95 -8.87
N ARG A 84 1.25 -16.69 -9.79
CA ARG A 84 0.84 -16.14 -11.10
C ARG A 84 -0.13 -14.96 -10.95
N ALA A 85 -1.11 -15.05 -10.06
CA ALA A 85 -2.05 -13.98 -9.81
C ALA A 85 -1.34 -12.72 -9.27
N ASN A 86 -0.40 -12.89 -8.34
CA ASN A 86 0.41 -11.80 -7.80
C ASN A 86 1.31 -11.17 -8.87
N GLU A 87 1.89 -11.96 -9.76
CA GLU A 87 2.69 -11.46 -10.88
C GLU A 87 1.84 -10.63 -11.87
N GLN A 88 0.64 -11.10 -12.20
CA GLN A 88 -0.30 -10.34 -13.04
C GLN A 88 -0.69 -9.02 -12.38
N LEU A 89 -1.00 -9.04 -11.09
CA LEU A 89 -1.35 -7.83 -10.35
C LEU A 89 -0.16 -6.84 -10.29
N ALA A 90 1.07 -7.34 -10.13
CA ALA A 90 2.27 -6.54 -10.15
C ALA A 90 2.52 -5.89 -11.52
N ARG A 91 2.22 -6.60 -12.62
CA ARG A 91 2.29 -6.03 -13.99
C ARG A 91 1.28 -4.91 -14.17
N LEU A 92 0.02 -5.15 -13.81
CA LEU A 92 -1.04 -4.13 -13.90
C LEU A 92 -0.68 -2.88 -13.09
N ARG A 93 -0.13 -3.05 -11.88
CA ARG A 93 0.33 -1.90 -11.08
C ARG A 93 1.39 -1.07 -11.81
N ARG A 94 2.40 -1.72 -12.41
CA ARG A 94 3.43 -1.02 -13.18
C ARG A 94 2.86 -0.28 -14.38
N GLU A 95 1.90 -0.89 -15.08
CA GLU A 95 1.22 -0.24 -16.21
C GLU A 95 0.38 0.96 -15.78
N THR A 96 -0.36 0.86 -14.67
CA THR A 96 -1.13 2.00 -14.16
C THR A 96 -0.21 3.13 -13.67
N GLU A 97 0.92 2.81 -13.06
CA GLU A 97 1.91 3.81 -12.65
C GLU A 97 2.58 4.48 -13.85
N SER A 98 2.89 3.73 -14.91
CA SER A 98 3.46 4.33 -16.13
C SER A 98 2.45 5.25 -16.82
N GLN A 99 1.18 4.85 -16.92
CA GLN A 99 0.11 5.70 -17.47
C GLN A 99 -0.08 6.97 -16.64
N ARG A 100 -0.04 6.89 -15.30
CA ARG A 100 -0.11 8.06 -14.43
C ARG A 100 1.04 9.03 -14.67
N ARG A 101 2.26 8.51 -14.85
CA ARG A 101 3.43 9.36 -15.16
C ARG A 101 3.28 10.07 -16.50
N VAL A 102 2.85 9.35 -17.54
CA VAL A 102 2.62 9.94 -18.87
C VAL A 102 1.55 11.02 -18.81
N ASN A 103 0.42 10.76 -18.14
CA ASN A 103 -0.65 11.74 -17.99
C ASN A 103 -0.19 12.99 -17.23
N ASN A 104 0.61 12.83 -16.17
CA ASN A 104 1.16 13.98 -15.44
C ASN A 104 2.09 14.83 -16.32
N VAL A 105 2.94 14.21 -17.15
CA VAL A 105 3.82 14.94 -18.08
C VAL A 105 2.99 15.71 -19.10
N LEU A 106 1.99 15.07 -19.72
CA LEU A 106 1.11 15.74 -20.69
C LEU A 106 0.33 16.90 -20.08
N GLN A 107 -0.11 16.79 -18.82
CA GLN A 107 -0.76 17.89 -18.11
C GLN A 107 0.18 19.06 -17.90
N LEU A 108 1.42 18.81 -17.44
CA LEU A 108 2.43 19.84 -17.25
C LEU A 108 2.80 20.54 -18.56
N GLU A 109 2.95 19.79 -19.66
CA GLU A 109 3.21 20.37 -20.99
C GLU A 109 2.06 21.26 -21.46
N GLY A 110 0.81 20.84 -21.24
CA GLY A 110 -0.36 21.65 -21.56
C GLY A 110 -0.47 22.94 -20.75
N GLU A 111 -0.11 22.90 -19.46
CA GLU A 111 -0.06 24.08 -18.60
C GLU A 111 1.04 25.06 -19.02
N GLU A 112 2.22 24.55 -19.36
CA GLU A 112 3.33 25.38 -19.87
C GLU A 112 3.00 26.03 -21.21
N LEU A 113 2.33 25.32 -22.13
CA LEU A 113 1.85 25.91 -23.39
C LEU A 113 0.87 27.07 -23.14
N ARG A 114 -0.14 26.88 -22.27
CA ARG A 114 -1.07 27.95 -21.91
C ARG A 114 -0.36 29.15 -21.28
N ARG A 115 0.65 28.89 -20.45
CA ARG A 115 1.46 29.95 -19.82
C ARG A 115 2.23 30.74 -20.88
N GLN A 116 2.83 30.08 -21.87
CA GLN A 116 3.54 30.74 -22.96
C GLN A 116 2.60 31.56 -23.86
N GLU A 117 1.39 31.07 -24.13
CA GLU A 117 0.37 31.80 -24.87
C GLU A 117 -0.03 33.09 -24.15
N LEU A 118 -0.29 33.02 -22.83
CA LEU A 118 -0.63 34.19 -22.01
C LEU A 118 0.50 35.22 -21.98
N ILE A 119 1.76 34.77 -21.88
CA ILE A 119 2.93 35.65 -21.94
C ILE A 119 3.03 36.33 -23.31
N THR A 120 2.77 35.60 -24.38
CA THR A 120 2.81 36.12 -25.75
C THR A 120 1.70 37.16 -26.00
N VAL A 121 0.47 36.85 -25.59
CA VAL A 121 -0.67 37.79 -25.66
C VAL A 121 -0.38 39.06 -24.85
N SER A 122 0.13 38.91 -23.62
CA SER A 122 0.52 40.05 -22.77
C SER A 122 1.60 40.93 -23.40
N LYS A 123 2.64 40.33 -23.99
CA LYS A 123 3.68 41.06 -24.74
C LYS A 123 3.11 41.85 -25.92
N ASN A 124 2.22 41.25 -26.69
CA ASN A 124 1.59 41.90 -27.85
C ASN A 124 0.71 43.09 -27.43
N LEU A 125 -0.01 42.97 -26.30
CA LEU A 125 -0.82 44.06 -25.74
C LEU A 125 0.04 45.21 -25.17
N MET A 126 1.21 44.90 -24.60
CA MET A 126 2.15 45.89 -24.06
C MET A 126 2.99 46.60 -25.14
N GLY A 127 3.19 45.97 -26.31
CA GLY A 127 3.85 46.59 -27.46
C GLY A 127 2.98 47.57 -28.26
N ALA A 128 1.66 47.56 -28.03
CA ALA A 128 0.69 48.40 -28.75
C ALA A 128 0.44 49.76 -28.05
N LYS A 129 1.47 50.63 -27.95
CA LYS A 129 1.33 52.08 -27.67
C LYS A 129 2.49 52.81 -28.39
N LYS A 130 2.30 53.81 -29.26
CA LYS A 130 1.22 54.79 -29.49
C LYS A 130 1.03 55.03 -31.00
N PRO A 131 -0.18 55.41 -31.48
CA PRO A 131 -0.29 56.08 -32.77
C PRO A 131 0.49 57.40 -32.70
N ARG A 132 1.41 57.62 -33.65
CA ARG A 132 2.02 58.93 -33.89
C ARG A 132 0.91 59.84 -34.41
N CYS A 133 0.41 60.74 -33.57
CA CYS A 133 -0.37 61.87 -34.04
C CYS A 133 0.59 62.83 -34.76
N PHE A 134 0.27 63.11 -36.03
CA PHE A 134 0.89 64.13 -36.86
C PHE A 134 0.40 65.53 -36.44
#